data_AF-A0A6G8I2X8-F1
#
_entry.id   AF-A0A6G8I2X8-F1
#
_cell.length_a   1.000
_cell.length_b   1.000
_cell.length_c   1.000
_cell.angle_alpha   90.00
_cell.angle_beta   90.00
_cell.angle_gamma   90.00
#
_symmetry.space_group_name_H-M   'P 1'
#
loop_
_entity.id
_entity.type
_entity.pdbx_description
1 polymer ?
#
loop_
_entity_poly.entity_id
_entity_poly.type
_entity_poly.pdbx_seq_one_letter_code
_entity_poly.pdbx_strand_id
1 'polypeptide(L)'
;MNTFKKDIIQHYPKNDSFLYRLLSRMQYDCNYYLGNGERCEKYLWGETVELHLAYMELLWDNFSSTEKPEWLTKEELEDYKRKMILK
;
A
#
# COMPACT_ATOMS: atom_id res chain seq x y z
N MET A 1 12.10 -11.34 -2.19
CA MET A 1 10.97 -10.58 -2.77
C MET A 1 10.27 -11.49 -3.76
N ASN A 2 9.07 -11.96 -3.44
CA ASN A 2 8.34 -12.94 -4.24
C ASN A 2 8.03 -12.35 -5.63
N THR A 3 8.42 -13.03 -6.71
CA THR A 3 8.28 -12.54 -8.10
C THR A 3 6.85 -12.06 -8.39
N PHE A 4 5.87 -12.76 -7.81
CA PHE A 4 4.45 -12.45 -7.90
C PHE A 4 4.06 -11.03 -7.46
N LYS A 5 4.72 -10.46 -6.44
CA LYS A 5 4.37 -9.13 -5.93
C LYS A 5 4.90 -8.01 -6.84
N LYS A 6 6.00 -8.22 -7.56
CA LYS A 6 6.58 -7.22 -8.49
C LYS A 6 5.70 -7.02 -9.73
N ASP A 7 5.06 -8.09 -10.19
CA ASP A 7 4.25 -8.09 -11.41
C ASP A 7 2.75 -7.94 -11.12
N ILE A 8 2.38 -7.49 -9.91
CA ILE A 8 0.98 -7.42 -9.47
C ILE A 8 0.13 -6.52 -10.38
N ILE A 9 0.69 -5.42 -10.88
CA ILE A 9 0.01 -4.53 -11.84
C ILE A 9 -0.09 -5.18 -13.22
N GLN A 10 0.85 -6.05 -13.60
CA GLN A 10 0.82 -6.71 -14.89
C GLN A 10 -0.16 -7.89 -14.91
N HIS A 11 -0.36 -8.55 -13.76
CA HIS A 11 -1.25 -9.70 -13.64
C HIS A 11 -2.74 -9.32 -13.52
N TYR A 12 -3.04 -8.13 -13.00
CA TYR A 12 -4.43 -7.66 -12.85
C TYR A 12 -4.71 -6.50 -13.78
N PRO A 13 -5.80 -6.55 -14.57
CA PRO A 13 -6.14 -5.45 -15.47
C PRO A 13 -6.40 -4.17 -14.68
N LYS A 14 -6.07 -3.02 -15.28
CA LYS A 14 -6.16 -1.69 -14.64
C LYS A 14 -7.54 -1.39 -14.02
N ASN A 15 -8.61 -1.85 -14.69
CA ASN A 15 -9.99 -1.66 -14.26
C ASN A 15 -10.46 -2.71 -13.24
N ASP A 16 -9.58 -3.61 -12.79
CA ASP A 16 -9.93 -4.57 -11.75
C ASP A 16 -9.99 -3.86 -10.40
N SER A 17 -11.20 -3.81 -9.86
CA SER A 17 -11.51 -3.46 -8.48
C SER A 17 -10.60 -4.14 -7.43
N PHE A 18 -9.92 -5.23 -7.78
CA PHE A 18 -8.92 -5.89 -6.97
C PHE A 18 -7.78 -4.97 -6.54
N LEU A 19 -7.14 -4.23 -7.45
CA LEU A 19 -6.00 -3.36 -7.09
C LEU A 19 -6.44 -2.23 -6.15
N TYR A 20 -7.64 -1.69 -6.38
CA TYR A 20 -8.24 -0.67 -5.52
C TYR A 20 -8.51 -1.21 -4.10
N ARG A 21 -9.11 -2.40 -4.01
CA ARG A 21 -9.34 -3.09 -2.72
C ARG A 21 -8.03 -3.47 -2.03
N LEU A 22 -7.01 -3.87 -2.79
CA LEU A 22 -5.70 -4.19 -2.24
C LEU A 22 -5.06 -2.95 -1.62
N LEU A 23 -5.06 -1.81 -2.32
CA LEU A 23 -4.53 -0.58 -1.76
C LEU A 23 -5.30 -0.16 -0.49
N SER A 24 -6.63 -0.33 -0.48
CA SER A 24 -7.45 -0.06 0.71
C SER A 24 -7.07 -0.96 1.89
N ARG A 25 -6.83 -2.25 1.63
CA ARG A 25 -6.32 -3.18 2.65
C ARG A 25 -4.95 -2.76 3.17
N MET A 26 -4.04 -2.35 2.28
CA MET A 26 -2.70 -1.91 2.68
C MET A 26 -2.74 -0.62 3.52
N GLN A 27 -3.62 0.32 3.19
CA GLN A 27 -3.86 1.50 4.03
C GLN A 27 -4.34 1.11 5.45
N TYR A 28 -5.20 0.10 5.56
CA TYR A 28 -5.62 -0.43 6.86
C TYR A 28 -4.46 -1.09 7.62
N ASP A 29 -3.59 -1.83 6.93
CA ASP A 29 -2.38 -2.43 7.52
C ASP A 29 -1.46 -1.32 8.10
N CYS A 30 -1.29 -0.19 7.41
CA CYS A 30 -0.55 0.97 7.94
C CYS A 30 -1.19 1.57 9.19
N ASN A 31 -2.51 1.75 9.20
CA ASN A 31 -3.25 2.24 10.36
C ASN A 31 -3.11 1.30 11.56
N TYR A 32 -3.18 -0.01 11.33
CA TYR A 32 -2.95 -0.99 12.37
C TYR A 32 -1.51 -0.93 12.87
N TYR A 33 -0.52 -0.95 11.98
CA TYR A 33 0.90 -0.88 12.31
C TYR A 33 1.26 0.33 13.21
N LEU A 34 0.73 1.51 12.87
CA LEU A 34 0.97 2.75 13.62
C LEU A 34 0.10 2.91 14.88
N GLY A 35 -0.99 2.16 14.98
CA GLY A 35 -1.87 2.12 16.15
C GLY A 35 -1.64 0.87 16.99
N ASN A 36 -2.64 -0.02 16.98
CA ASN A 36 -2.70 -1.19 17.87
C ASN A 36 -1.83 -2.39 17.42
N GLY A 37 -1.05 -2.25 16.37
CA GLY A 37 -0.23 -3.30 15.78
C GLY A 37 1.20 -3.34 16.31
N GLU A 38 1.54 -2.48 17.27
CA GLU A 38 2.86 -2.43 17.92
C GLU A 38 4.02 -2.40 16.92
N ARG A 39 3.84 -1.75 15.76
CA ARG A 39 4.83 -1.71 14.67
C ARG A 39 5.30 -3.11 14.22
N CYS A 40 4.42 -4.13 14.33
CA CYS A 40 4.72 -5.50 13.97
C CYS A 40 4.54 -5.74 12.45
N GLU A 41 5.67 -5.92 11.74
CA GLU A 41 5.69 -6.02 10.27
C GLU A 41 5.01 -7.28 9.71
N LYS A 42 4.86 -8.35 10.51
CA LYS A 42 4.28 -9.63 10.06
C LYS A 42 2.82 -9.53 9.58
N TYR A 43 2.11 -8.46 9.96
CA TYR A 43 0.73 -8.21 9.54
C TYR A 43 0.64 -7.35 8.28
N LEU A 44 1.73 -6.72 7.86
CA LEU A 44 1.78 -5.97 6.62
C LEU A 44 1.69 -6.95 5.45
N TRP A 45 0.82 -6.66 4.49
CA TRP A 45 0.81 -7.40 3.22
C TRP A 45 2.19 -7.42 2.52
N GLY A 46 2.98 -6.36 2.74
CA GLY A 46 4.30 -6.18 2.16
C GLY A 46 5.42 -6.99 2.83
N GLU A 47 5.14 -7.65 3.96
CA GLU A 47 6.09 -8.38 4.83
C GLU A 47 7.14 -7.51 5.52
N THR A 48 7.57 -6.40 4.91
CA THR A 48 8.39 -5.36 5.55
C THR A 48 7.79 -3.98 5.30
N VAL A 49 8.16 -3.00 6.12
CA VAL A 49 7.71 -1.60 5.95
C VAL A 49 8.09 -1.06 4.57
N GLU A 50 9.33 -1.28 4.14
CA GLU A 50 9.87 -0.76 2.88
C GLU A 50 9.13 -1.34 1.69
N LEU A 51 8.92 -2.66 1.68
CA LEU A 51 8.17 -3.32 0.62
C LEU A 51 6.72 -2.90 0.61
N HIS A 52 6.09 -2.79 1.78
CA HIS A 52 4.69 -2.38 1.88
C HIS A 52 4.47 -0.99 1.29
N LEU A 53 5.29 -0.02 1.68
CA LEU A 53 5.20 1.36 1.18
C LEU A 53 5.53 1.44 -0.33
N ALA A 54 6.54 0.70 -0.80
CA ALA A 54 6.87 0.64 -2.22
C ALA A 54 5.71 0.09 -3.06
N TYR A 55 5.01 -0.94 -2.57
CA TYR A 55 3.83 -1.48 -3.26
C TYR A 55 2.64 -0.52 -3.21
N MET A 56 2.39 0.16 -2.09
CA MET A 56 1.32 1.17 -2.02
C MET A 56 1.55 2.30 -3.02
N GLU A 57 2.78 2.79 -3.13
CA GLU A 57 3.15 3.83 -4.10
C GLU A 57 2.97 3.36 -5.53
N LEU A 58 3.48 2.17 -5.84
CA LEU A 58 3.35 1.56 -7.16
C LEU A 58 1.87 1.41 -7.57
N LEU A 59 1.00 0.98 -6.65
CA LEU A 59 -0.44 0.89 -6.88
C LEU A 59 -1.09 2.26 -7.06
N TRP A 60 -0.78 3.22 -6.18
CA TRP A 60 -1.32 4.58 -6.24
C TRP A 60 -0.99 5.31 -7.55
N ASP A 61 0.24 5.14 -8.04
CA ASP A 61 0.71 5.77 -9.27
C ASP A 61 0.14 5.07 -10.52
N ASN A 62 -0.30 3.82 -10.41
CA ASN A 62 -0.92 3.08 -11.51
C ASN A 62 -2.37 3.51 -11.81
N PHE A 63 -3.10 4.05 -10.83
CA PHE A 63 -4.45 4.57 -11.03
C PHE A 63 -4.43 5.83 -11.89
N SER A 64 -5.34 5.92 -12.88
CA SER A 64 -5.57 7.19 -13.57
C SER A 64 -6.15 8.24 -12.61
N SER A 65 -6.08 9.53 -12.97
CA SER A 65 -6.60 10.61 -12.12
C SER A 65 -8.07 10.44 -11.71
N THR A 66 -8.88 9.76 -12.53
CA THR A 66 -10.29 9.47 -12.25
C THR A 66 -10.52 8.22 -11.40
N GLU A 67 -9.52 7.35 -11.29
CA GLU A 67 -9.58 6.09 -10.52
C GLU A 67 -8.86 6.21 -9.17
N LYS A 68 -8.18 7.33 -8.92
CA LYS A 68 -7.50 7.53 -7.64
C LYS A 68 -8.50 7.52 -6.50
N PRO A 69 -8.21 6.79 -5.41
CA PRO A 69 -9.10 6.76 -4.28
C PRO A 69 -9.26 8.11 -3.59
N GLU A 70 -10.47 8.37 -3.06
CA GLU A 70 -10.76 9.57 -2.27
C GLU A 70 -10.30 9.43 -0.80
N TRP A 71 -10.06 8.21 -0.34
CA TRP A 71 -9.74 7.87 1.07
C TRP A 71 -8.24 7.74 1.36
N LEU A 72 -7.40 7.94 0.34
CA LEU A 72 -5.96 8.01 0.49
C LEU A 72 -5.49 9.10 -0.46
N THR A 73 -4.64 9.99 0.00
CA THR A 73 -4.00 11.04 -0.81
C THR A 73 -2.51 10.75 -0.96
N LYS A 74 -1.83 11.43 -1.90
CA LYS A 74 -0.37 11.28 -2.00
C LYS A 74 0.31 11.80 -0.73
N GLU A 75 -0.21 12.86 -0.13
CA GLU A 75 0.26 13.42 1.13
C GLU A 75 0.12 12.44 2.30
N GLU A 76 -1.00 11.74 2.42
CA GLU A 76 -1.19 10.68 3.43
C GLU A 76 -0.25 9.50 3.21
N LEU A 77 0.00 9.12 1.95
CA LEU A 77 0.99 8.09 1.62
C LEU A 77 2.40 8.50 2.07
N GLU A 78 2.81 9.75 1.82
CA GLU A 78 4.08 10.28 2.32
C GLU A 78 4.12 10.37 3.85
N ASP A 79 2.99 10.63 4.51
CA ASP A 79 2.90 10.61 5.96
C ASP A 79 3.10 9.20 6.54
N TYR A 80 2.50 8.17 5.93
CA TYR A 80 2.78 6.78 6.28
C TYR A 80 4.26 6.44 6.12
N LYS A 81 4.89 6.84 5.00
CA LYS A 81 6.33 6.62 4.79
C LYS A 81 7.16 7.20 5.93
N ARG A 82 6.92 8.45 6.30
CA ARG A 82 7.64 9.10 7.40
C ARG A 82 7.42 8.38 8.71
N LYS A 83 6.17 8.11 9.11
CA LYS A 83 5.84 7.54 10.42
C LYS A 83 6.29 6.09 10.59
N MET A 84 6.24 5.29 9.52
CA MET A 84 6.59 3.86 9.59
C MET A 84 8.11 3.64 9.51
N ILE A 85 8.84 4.46 8.74
CA ILE A 85 10.31 4.39 8.65
C ILE A 85 10.96 4.96 9.92
N LEU A 86 10.43 6.05 10.47
CA LEU A 86 10.85 6.59 11.76
C LEU A 86 10.35 5.64 12.86
N LYS A 87 11.22 4.76 13.34
CA LYS A 87 10.98 3.85 14.47
C LYS A 87 11.15 4.61 15.79
#